data_AF-A0A7J2TYK8-F1
#
_entry.id   AF-A0A7J2TYK8-F1
#
_cell.length_a   1.000
_cell.length_b   1.000
_cell.length_c   1.000
_cell.angle_alpha   90.00
_cell.angle_beta   90.00
_cell.angle_gamma   90.00
#
_symmetry.space_group_name_H-M   'P 1'
#
loop_
_entity.id
_entity.type
_entity.pdbx_description
1 polymer ?
#
loop_
_entity_poly.entity_id
_entity_poly.type
_entity_poly.pdbx_seq_one_letter_code
_entity_poly.pdbx_strand_id
1 'polypeptide(L)'
;PLLYNQSDCAITRAVEEVDWRNYGLSQPSGSLPQAPLIIFVDFLSVWIPYKSEGKQAIAEYPEIIKEIKLALQEAGRRLAVYLHKKIRREQLRMRANIFEAYSNVFSEFVSELTGKDLEYIKGKIIELIKKGEYKEGEEKQLREEVVEVK
;
A
#
# COMPACT_ATOMS: atom_id res chain seq x y z
N PRO A 1 25.66 -9.18 -5.95
CA PRO A 1 24.66 -8.15 -6.33
C PRO A 1 24.96 -7.68 -7.76
N LEU A 2 23.97 -7.75 -8.66
CA LEU A 2 24.14 -7.29 -10.04
C LEU A 2 23.99 -5.76 -10.05
N LEU A 3 25.09 -5.04 -10.26
CA LEU A 3 25.11 -3.57 -10.21
C LEU A 3 25.12 -2.93 -11.60
N TYR A 4 25.74 -3.59 -12.58
CA TYR A 4 25.98 -3.07 -13.92
C TYR A 4 24.99 -3.67 -14.94
N ASN A 5 24.82 -3.00 -16.08
CA ASN A 5 24.01 -3.46 -17.22
C ASN A 5 22.54 -3.78 -16.86
N GLN A 6 21.93 -2.94 -16.02
CA GLN A 6 20.56 -3.13 -15.56
C GLN A 6 19.55 -3.13 -16.72
N SER A 7 19.77 -2.32 -17.76
CA SER A 7 18.87 -2.23 -18.92
C SER A 7 18.75 -3.54 -19.72
N ASP A 8 19.77 -4.39 -19.65
CA ASP A 8 19.88 -5.61 -20.44
C ASP A 8 19.60 -6.87 -19.61
N CYS A 9 19.10 -6.70 -18.38
CA CYS A 9 18.85 -7.76 -17.42
C CYS A 9 17.39 -8.20 -17.46
N ALA A 10 17.16 -9.51 -17.49
CA ALA A 10 15.83 -10.12 -17.44
C ALA A 10 15.00 -9.66 -16.22
N ILE A 11 15.63 -9.39 -15.08
CA ILE A 11 14.94 -8.89 -13.87
C ILE A 11 14.34 -7.51 -14.13
N THR A 12 15.13 -6.57 -14.64
CA THR A 12 14.67 -5.21 -14.95
C THR A 12 13.58 -5.26 -15.99
N ARG A 13 13.74 -6.10 -17.02
CA ARG A 13 12.73 -6.27 -18.06
C ARG A 13 11.41 -6.81 -17.51
N ALA A 14 11.49 -7.81 -16.63
CA ALA A 14 10.31 -8.35 -15.95
C ALA A 14 9.60 -7.29 -15.09
N VAL A 15 10.35 -6.41 -14.41
CA VAL A 15 9.79 -5.30 -13.63
C VAL A 15 9.08 -4.28 -14.54
N GLU A 16 9.65 -3.94 -15.69
CA GLU A 16 9.02 -3.04 -16.68
C GLU A 16 7.72 -3.61 -17.26
N GLU A 17 7.66 -4.92 -17.47
CA GLU A 17 6.50 -5.61 -18.03
C GLU A 17 5.33 -5.84 -17.06
N VAL A 18 5.58 -5.72 -15.75
CA VAL A 18 4.52 -5.72 -14.75
C VAL A 18 3.77 -4.39 -14.82
N ASP A 19 2.43 -4.45 -14.89
CA ASP A 19 1.60 -3.27 -14.81
C ASP A 19 1.34 -2.88 -13.36
N TRP A 20 2.20 -2.02 -12.82
CA TRP A 20 2.18 -1.59 -11.42
C TRP A 20 1.01 -0.66 -11.09
N ARG A 21 0.32 -0.11 -12.11
CA ARG A 21 -0.88 0.73 -11.91
C ARG A 21 -2.01 -0.03 -11.26
N ASN A 22 -2.13 -1.31 -11.57
CA ASN A 22 -3.10 -2.21 -10.96
C ASN A 22 -2.85 -2.43 -9.46
N TYR A 23 -1.64 -2.11 -8.98
CA TYR A 23 -1.25 -2.24 -7.57
C TYR A 23 -1.18 -0.90 -6.84
N GLY A 24 -1.66 0.19 -7.46
CA GLY A 24 -1.71 1.51 -6.84
C GLY A 24 -0.40 2.32 -6.95
N LEU A 25 0.49 1.96 -7.87
CA LEU A 25 1.71 2.71 -8.18
C LEU A 25 1.56 3.46 -9.51
N SER A 26 2.22 4.61 -9.65
CA SER A 26 2.27 5.31 -10.93
C SER A 26 3.33 4.69 -11.83
N GLN A 27 3.01 4.46 -13.10
CA GLN A 27 3.96 3.92 -14.09
C GLN A 27 3.60 4.42 -15.50
N PRO A 28 4.49 5.18 -16.16
CA PRO A 28 4.40 5.43 -17.59
C PRO A 28 4.63 4.14 -18.39
N SER A 29 3.95 3.98 -19.53
CA SER A 29 4.01 2.76 -20.35
C SER A 29 5.46 2.37 -20.70
N GLY A 30 5.85 1.14 -20.37
CA GLY A 30 7.18 0.60 -20.73
C GLY A 30 8.35 1.17 -19.92
N SER A 31 8.09 1.74 -18.75
CA SER A 31 9.13 2.24 -17.84
C SER A 31 9.00 1.61 -16.45
N LEU A 32 10.01 1.81 -15.60
CA LEU A 32 9.97 1.39 -14.20
C LEU A 32 8.89 2.16 -13.40
N PRO A 33 8.33 1.55 -12.35
CA PRO A 33 7.34 2.22 -11.51
C PRO A 33 7.93 3.47 -10.84
N GLN A 34 7.21 4.59 -10.92
CA GLN A 34 7.58 5.85 -10.29
C GLN A 34 6.98 5.93 -8.89
N ALA A 35 7.70 5.37 -7.92
CA ALA A 35 7.36 5.49 -6.51
C ALA A 35 8.57 5.20 -5.62
N PRO A 36 8.58 5.65 -4.35
CA PRO A 36 9.65 5.36 -3.40
C PRO A 36 9.57 3.89 -2.96
N LEU A 37 10.11 3.00 -3.79
CA LEU A 37 10.07 1.56 -3.61
C LEU A 37 11.43 0.94 -3.93
N ILE A 38 11.69 -0.21 -3.31
CA ILE A 38 12.87 -1.03 -3.58
C ILE A 38 12.34 -2.41 -3.96
N ILE A 39 12.70 -2.89 -5.15
CA ILE A 39 12.41 -4.25 -5.60
C ILE A 39 13.69 -5.05 -5.47
N PHE A 40 13.61 -6.15 -4.71
CA PHE A 40 14.68 -7.10 -4.59
C PHE A 40 14.23 -8.43 -5.18
N VAL A 41 14.99 -8.93 -6.15
CA VAL A 41 14.76 -10.23 -6.78
C VAL A 41 16.02 -11.04 -6.62
N ASP A 42 15.90 -12.18 -5.94
CA ASP A 42 16.96 -13.18 -5.86
C ASP A 42 16.66 -14.30 -6.85
N PHE A 43 17.68 -14.69 -7.62
CA PHE A 43 17.55 -15.72 -8.65
C PHE A 43 18.61 -16.79 -8.41
N LEU A 44 18.15 -18.00 -8.09
CA LEU A 44 18.98 -19.13 -7.70
C LEU A 44 18.72 -20.31 -8.63
N SER A 45 19.76 -20.79 -9.31
CA SER A 45 19.70 -22.00 -10.12
C SER A 45 21.06 -22.71 -10.16
N VAL A 46 21.07 -24.00 -10.53
CA VAL A 46 22.32 -24.78 -10.68
C VAL A 46 23.22 -24.20 -11.76
N TRP A 47 22.60 -23.71 -12.84
CA TRP A 47 23.27 -23.00 -13.92
C TRP A 47 22.46 -21.75 -14.26
N ILE A 48 23.11 -20.59 -14.15
CA ILE A 48 22.49 -19.28 -14.36
C ILE A 48 22.88 -18.79 -15.76
N PRO A 49 21.91 -18.48 -16.63
CA PRO A 49 22.20 -17.98 -17.96
C PRO A 49 22.56 -16.50 -17.92
N TYR A 50 23.86 -16.20 -17.88
CA TYR A 50 24.35 -14.83 -17.99
C TYR A 50 24.51 -14.40 -19.46
N LYS A 51 24.23 -13.13 -19.77
CA LYS A 51 24.46 -12.58 -21.13
C LYS A 51 25.94 -12.44 -21.49
N SER A 52 26.79 -12.17 -20.50
CA SER A 52 28.23 -11.99 -20.69
C SER A 52 29.05 -12.82 -19.70
N GLU A 53 30.30 -13.09 -20.05
CA GLU A 53 31.27 -13.79 -19.19
C GLU A 53 31.50 -13.08 -17.86
N GLY A 54 31.28 -11.76 -17.82
CA GLY A 54 31.38 -10.95 -16.60
C GLY A 54 30.26 -11.22 -15.58
N LYS A 55 29.23 -12.01 -15.93
CA LYS A 55 28.12 -12.40 -15.04
C LYS A 55 27.39 -11.23 -14.39
N GLN A 56 27.18 -10.17 -15.16
CA GLN A 56 26.58 -8.92 -14.66
C GLN A 56 25.08 -8.81 -14.93
N ALA A 57 24.56 -9.51 -15.94
CA ALA A 57 23.14 -9.48 -16.32
C ALA A 57 22.66 -10.89 -16.68
N ILE A 58 21.41 -11.19 -16.29
CA ILE A 58 20.74 -12.45 -16.62
C ILE A 58 20.09 -12.30 -18.01
N ALA A 59 20.21 -13.34 -18.82
CA ALA A 59 19.64 -13.39 -20.16
C ALA A 59 18.10 -13.40 -20.17
N GLU A 60 17.53 -12.72 -21.15
CA GLU A 60 16.11 -12.47 -21.32
C GLU A 60 15.38 -13.65 -21.97
N TYR A 61 15.40 -14.80 -21.30
CA TYR A 61 14.57 -15.93 -21.70
C TYR A 61 13.10 -15.68 -21.30
N PRO A 62 12.13 -15.93 -22.20
CA PRO A 62 10.73 -15.64 -21.93
C PRO A 62 10.19 -16.43 -20.73
N GLU A 63 10.70 -17.63 -20.46
CA GLU A 63 10.33 -18.45 -19.31
C GLU A 63 10.77 -17.81 -17.99
N ILE A 64 11.99 -17.26 -17.94
CA ILE A 64 12.55 -16.60 -16.76
C ILE A 64 11.78 -15.30 -16.49
N ILE A 65 11.54 -14.50 -17.53
CA ILE A 65 10.78 -13.24 -17.40
C ILE A 65 9.37 -13.53 -16.90
N LYS A 66 8.70 -14.55 -17.46
CA LYS A 66 7.36 -14.96 -17.04
C LYS A 66 7.33 -15.35 -15.56
N GLU A 67 8.30 -16.14 -15.08
CA GLU A 67 8.33 -16.58 -13.68
C GLU A 67 8.58 -15.41 -12.72
N ILE A 68 9.56 -14.56 -13.03
CA ILE A 68 9.84 -13.35 -12.23
C ILE A 68 8.62 -12.44 -12.20
N LYS A 69 7.94 -12.27 -13.33
CA LYS A 69 6.70 -11.48 -13.44
C LYS A 69 5.60 -12.02 -12.52
N LEU A 70 5.37 -13.34 -12.52
CA LEU A 70 4.37 -13.95 -11.64
C LEU A 70 4.70 -13.74 -10.16
N ALA A 71 5.98 -13.88 -9.78
CA ALA A 71 6.43 -13.62 -8.41
C ALA A 71 6.23 -12.14 -8.01
N LEU A 72 6.58 -11.20 -8.91
CA LEU A 72 6.38 -9.77 -8.69
C LEU A 72 4.90 -9.39 -8.61
N GLN A 73 4.04 -10.02 -9.41
CA GLN A 73 2.58 -9.79 -9.36
C GLN A 73 1.99 -10.22 -8.02
N GLU A 74 2.48 -11.32 -7.44
CA GLU A 74 2.04 -11.76 -6.11
C GLU A 74 2.49 -10.78 -5.01
N ALA A 75 3.74 -10.33 -5.06
CA ALA A 75 4.21 -9.25 -4.18
C ALA A 75 3.42 -7.95 -4.38
N GLY A 76 3.08 -7.61 -5.62
CA GLY A 76 2.25 -6.46 -5.99
C GLY A 76 0.85 -6.52 -5.38
N ARG A 77 0.19 -7.69 -5.36
CA ARG A 77 -1.12 -7.86 -4.70
C ARG A 77 -1.04 -7.56 -3.19
N ARG A 78 -0.02 -8.08 -2.52
CA ARG A 78 0.22 -7.82 -1.08
C ARG A 78 0.47 -6.34 -0.82
N LEU A 79 1.26 -5.71 -1.67
CA LEU A 79 1.53 -4.27 -1.61
C LEU A 79 0.25 -3.44 -1.79
N ALA A 80 -0.60 -3.78 -2.76
CA ALA A 80 -1.85 -3.09 -3.03
C ALA A 80 -2.76 -3.08 -1.80
N VAL A 81 -2.91 -4.23 -1.13
CA VAL A 81 -3.70 -4.34 0.11
C VAL A 81 -3.15 -3.40 1.19
N TYR A 82 -1.83 -3.36 1.37
CA TYR A 82 -1.19 -2.47 2.34
C TYR A 82 -1.43 -0.99 2.00
N LEU A 83 -1.26 -0.59 0.74
CA LEU A 83 -1.48 0.78 0.28
C LEU A 83 -2.94 1.21 0.48
N HIS A 84 -3.91 0.36 0.13
CA HIS A 84 -5.32 0.65 0.36
C HIS A 84 -5.64 0.83 1.85
N LYS A 85 -5.08 -0.01 2.73
CA LYS A 85 -5.21 0.15 4.18
C LYS A 85 -4.63 1.49 4.65
N LYS A 86 -3.47 1.88 4.13
CA LYS A 86 -2.82 3.16 4.46
C LYS A 86 -3.68 4.35 4.02
N ILE A 87 -4.13 4.37 2.77
CA ILE A 87 -4.98 5.43 2.23
C ILE A 87 -6.28 5.56 3.03
N ARG A 88 -6.94 4.43 3.33
CA ARG A 88 -8.16 4.44 4.15
C ARG A 88 -7.89 5.02 5.55
N ARG A 89 -6.76 4.67 6.19
CA ARG A 89 -6.40 5.22 7.50
C ARG A 89 -6.21 6.74 7.45
N GLU A 90 -5.54 7.25 6.43
CA GLU A 90 -5.35 8.70 6.25
C GLU A 90 -6.67 9.42 5.98
N GLN A 91 -7.55 8.86 5.15
CA GLN A 91 -8.89 9.43 4.91
C GLN A 91 -9.73 9.51 6.19
N LEU A 92 -9.66 8.49 7.05
CA LEU A 92 -10.37 8.47 8.32
C LEU A 92 -9.82 9.52 9.29
N ARG A 93 -8.49 9.63 9.39
CA ARG A 93 -7.83 10.69 10.18
C ARG A 93 -8.24 12.07 9.70
N MET A 94 -8.23 12.30 8.39
CA MET A 94 -8.66 13.57 7.81
C MET A 94 -10.12 13.88 8.14
N ARG A 95 -11.02 12.89 8.05
CA ARG A 95 -12.42 13.05 8.45
C ARG A 95 -12.56 13.39 9.93
N ALA A 96 -11.88 12.65 10.81
CA ALA A 96 -11.91 12.89 12.25
C ALA A 96 -11.44 14.30 12.61
N ASN A 97 -10.33 14.76 12.02
CA ASN A 97 -9.82 16.12 12.21
C ASN A 97 -10.84 17.19 11.79
N ILE A 98 -11.54 16.97 10.66
CA ILE A 98 -12.60 17.87 10.22
C ILE A 98 -13.74 17.88 11.25
N PHE A 99 -14.22 16.72 11.69
CA PHE A 99 -15.29 16.65 12.71
C PHE A 99 -14.89 17.30 14.04
N GLU A 100 -13.64 17.15 14.46
CA GLU A 100 -13.12 17.80 15.66
C GLU A 100 -13.12 19.34 15.51
N ALA A 101 -12.68 19.86 14.37
CA ALA A 101 -12.70 21.29 14.09
C ALA A 101 -14.13 21.88 14.13
N TYR A 102 -15.11 21.17 13.58
CA TYR A 102 -16.52 21.58 13.60
C TYR A 102 -17.26 21.25 14.91
N SER A 103 -16.66 20.46 15.81
CA SER A 103 -17.33 19.94 17.00
C SER A 103 -17.84 21.03 17.95
N ASN A 104 -17.09 22.13 18.10
CA ASN A 104 -17.45 23.23 18.99
C ASN A 104 -18.74 23.92 18.50
N VAL A 105 -18.74 24.35 17.24
CA VAL A 105 -19.88 25.01 16.60
C VAL A 105 -21.10 24.09 16.58
N PHE A 106 -20.90 22.81 16.27
CA PHE A 106 -21.99 21.84 16.28
C PHE A 106 -22.57 21.61 17.69
N SER A 107 -21.73 21.61 18.72
CA SER A 107 -22.17 21.46 20.11
C SER A 107 -23.02 22.64 20.58
N GLU A 108 -22.64 23.86 20.19
CA GLU A 108 -23.41 25.09 20.50
C GLU A 108 -24.81 25.03 19.88
N PHE A 109 -24.92 24.75 18.57
CA PHE A 109 -26.23 24.66 17.90
C PHE A 109 -27.11 23.55 18.45
N VAL A 110 -26.55 22.37 18.75
CA VAL A 110 -27.32 21.25 19.31
C VAL A 110 -27.77 21.56 20.74
N SER A 111 -26.95 22.26 21.53
CA SER A 111 -27.30 22.72 22.88
C SER A 111 -28.47 23.71 22.83
N GLU A 112 -28.42 24.68 21.91
CA GLU A 112 -29.49 25.65 21.70
C GLU A 112 -30.81 24.98 21.29
N LEU A 113 -30.76 24.03 20.34
CA LEU A 113 -31.95 23.33 19.84
C LEU A 113 -32.59 22.38 20.87
N THR A 114 -31.77 21.75 21.72
CA THR A 114 -32.26 20.72 22.68
C THR A 114 -32.41 21.23 24.11
N GLY A 115 -31.92 22.44 24.41
CA GLY A 115 -31.91 23.01 25.76
C GLY A 115 -31.05 22.23 26.77
N LYS A 116 -30.14 21.38 26.29
CA LYS A 116 -29.25 20.56 27.12
C LYS A 116 -27.90 21.24 27.31
N ASP A 117 -27.23 20.86 28.39
CA ASP A 117 -25.91 21.39 28.74
C ASP A 117 -24.85 21.12 27.65
N LEU A 118 -24.01 22.13 27.40
CA LEU A 118 -23.03 22.15 26.31
C LEU A 118 -21.88 21.18 26.57
N GLU A 119 -21.43 21.03 27.82
CA GLU A 119 -20.35 20.08 28.15
C GLU A 119 -20.81 18.63 27.95
N TYR A 120 -22.06 18.32 28.32
CA TYR A 120 -22.65 17.00 28.08
C TYR A 120 -22.68 16.63 26.59
N ILE A 121 -23.11 17.56 25.73
CA ILE A 121 -23.20 17.35 24.28
C ILE A 121 -21.80 17.20 23.66
N LYS A 122 -20.86 18.08 24.04
CA LYS A 122 -19.49 18.03 23.55
C LYS A 122 -18.80 16.71 23.92
N GLY A 123 -18.99 16.25 25.15
CA GLY A 123 -18.49 14.95 25.60
C GLY A 123 -19.04 13.79 24.77
N LYS A 124 -20.34 13.82 24.44
CA LYS A 124 -20.99 12.80 23.60
C LYS A 124 -20.50 12.81 22.15
N ILE A 125 -20.28 13.99 21.57
CA ILE A 125 -19.76 14.12 20.20
C ILE A 125 -18.34 13.58 20.12
N ILE A 126 -17.47 13.92 21.09
CA ILE A 126 -16.10 13.39 21.16
C ILE A 126 -16.11 11.86 21.34
N GLU A 127 -17.02 11.34 22.17
CA GLU A 127 -17.21 9.90 22.34
C GLU A 127 -17.61 9.22 21.02
N LEU A 128 -18.51 9.83 20.24
CA LEU A 128 -18.93 9.31 18.93
C LEU A 128 -17.80 9.31 17.91
N ILE A 129 -16.99 10.38 17.88
CA ILE A 129 -15.80 10.48 17.01
C ILE A 129 -14.82 9.35 17.37
N LYS A 130 -14.48 9.19 18.66
CA LYS A 130 -13.59 8.11 19.13
C LYS A 130 -14.15 6.73 18.84
N LYS A 131 -15.45 6.50 19.08
CA LYS A 131 -16.08 5.19 18.84
C LYS A 131 -16.12 4.81 17.36
N GLY A 132 -16.20 5.80 16.47
CA GLY A 132 -16.00 5.62 15.03
C GLY A 132 -14.59 5.14 14.68
N GLU A 133 -13.57 5.67 15.36
CA GLU A 133 -12.17 5.25 15.17
C GLU A 133 -11.89 3.84 15.69
N TYR A 134 -12.43 3.46 16.86
CA TYR A 134 -12.16 2.16 17.50
C TYR A 134 -12.81 0.96 16.78
N LYS A 135 -14.06 1.10 16.30
CA LYS A 135 -14.74 0.00 15.58
C LYS A 135 -14.01 -0.41 14.30
N GLU A 136 -13.37 0.53 13.61
CA GLU A 136 -12.54 0.21 12.43
C GLU A 136 -11.12 -0.25 12.80
N GLY A 137 -10.65 -0.02 14.02
CA GLY A 137 -9.39 -0.56 14.54
C GLY A 137 -9.47 -2.05 14.85
N GLU A 138 -10.54 -2.48 15.51
CA GLU A 138 -10.80 -3.89 15.85
C GLU A 138 -11.06 -4.75 14.59
N GLU A 139 -11.85 -4.26 13.63
CA GLU A 139 -12.05 -4.95 12.34
C GLU A 139 -10.75 -5.10 11.53
N LYS A 140 -9.76 -4.22 11.75
CA LYS A 140 -8.44 -4.29 11.10
C LYS A 140 -7.52 -5.33 11.75
N GLN A 141 -7.47 -5.41 13.08
CA GLN A 141 -6.69 -6.43 13.80
C GLN A 141 -7.18 -7.85 13.48
N LEU A 142 -8.49 -8.07 13.52
CA LEU A 142 -9.11 -9.35 13.16
C LEU A 142 -8.83 -9.79 11.71
N ARG A 143 -8.70 -8.84 10.77
CA ARG A 143 -8.34 -9.15 9.37
C ARG A 143 -6.84 -9.35 9.18
N GLU A 144 -5.99 -8.79 10.02
CA GLU A 144 -4.53 -8.96 9.95
C GLU A 144 -4.11 -10.33 10.50
N GLU A 145 -4.68 -10.76 11.63
CA GLU A 145 -4.45 -12.10 12.18
C GLU A 145 -4.92 -13.22 11.22
N VAL A 146 -6.04 -13.02 10.50
CA VAL A 146 -6.53 -14.02 9.54
C VAL A 146 -5.65 -14.14 8.28
N VAL A 147 -4.85 -13.12 7.96
CA VAL A 147 -3.93 -13.12 6.81
C VAL A 147 -2.55 -13.66 7.20
N GLU A 148 -2.10 -13.54 8.45
CA GLU A 148 -0.85 -14.15 8.93
C GLU A 148 -0.95 -15.66 9.20
N VAL A 149 -2.17 -16.18 9.42
CA VAL A 149 -2.41 -17.61 9.76
C VAL A 149 -2.66 -18.49 8.52
N LYS A 150 -2.69 -17.93 7.30
CA LYS A 150 -2.87 -18.66 6.03
C LYS A 150 -1.67 -18.53 5.11
#